data_AF-A0A2U3B1C6-F1
#
_entry.id   AF-A0A2U3B1C6-F1
#
_cell.length_a   1.000
_cell.length_b   1.000
_cell.length_c   1.000
_cell.angle_alpha   90.00
_cell.angle_beta   90.00
_cell.angle_gamma   90.00
#
_symmetry.space_group_name_H-M   'P 1'
#
loop_
_entity.id
_entity.type
_entity.pdbx_description
1 polymer ?
#
loop_
_entity_poly.entity_id
_entity_poly.type
_entity_poly.pdbx_seq_one_letter_code
_entity_poly.pdbx_strand_id
1 'polypeptide(L)'
;MNKTTISIFFTCLFMLFITAPLVINVIDKSIDISIFYSINEEENSQNEVSKKLDVNLFTNNPNLDVLLESTKRNRYNYYRENYKTLALDNFYPPPELI
;
A
#
# COMPACT_ATOMS: atom_id res chain seq x y z
N MET A 1 31.96 -29.05 16.37
CA MET A 1 31.33 -28.84 15.05
C MET A 1 32.30 -28.04 14.20
N ASN A 2 32.62 -28.49 12.98
CA ASN A 2 33.62 -27.82 12.17
C ASN A 2 33.10 -26.46 11.69
N LYS A 3 33.99 -25.46 11.57
CA LYS A 3 33.64 -24.11 11.11
C LYS A 3 32.95 -24.11 9.73
N THR A 4 33.26 -25.10 8.90
CA THR A 4 32.59 -25.34 7.62
C THR A 4 31.15 -25.80 7.79
N THR A 5 30.85 -26.67 8.76
CA THR A 5 29.49 -27.15 9.02
C THR A 5 28.58 -26.01 9.48
N ILE A 6 29.05 -25.14 10.40
CA ILE A 6 28.25 -23.99 10.84
C ILE A 6 28.02 -23.01 9.68
N SER A 7 29.03 -22.79 8.84
CA SER A 7 28.92 -21.91 7.67
C SER A 7 27.86 -22.44 6.69
N ILE A 8 27.96 -23.71 6.29
CA ILE A 8 27.02 -24.34 5.35
C ILE A 8 25.59 -24.26 5.88
N PHE A 9 25.39 -24.51 7.18
CA PHE A 9 24.07 -24.41 7.80
C PHE A 9 23.46 -23.01 7.61
N PHE A 10 24.21 -21.95 7.95
CA PHE A 10 23.71 -20.58 7.79
C PHE A 10 23.53 -20.21 6.32
N THR A 11 24.42 -20.64 5.42
CA THR A 11 24.26 -20.39 3.98
C THR A 11 22.99 -21.04 3.44
N CYS A 12 22.70 -22.29 3.82
CA CYS A 12 21.45 -22.96 3.45
C CYS A 12 20.23 -22.26 4.04
N LEU A 13 20.29 -21.85 5.31
CA LEU A 13 19.20 -21.14 5.98
C LEU A 13 18.86 -19.82 5.28
N PHE A 14 19.87 -19.01 4.94
CA PHE A 14 19.66 -17.77 4.22
C PHE A 14 19.16 -18.00 2.79
N MET A 15 19.68 -19.03 2.10
CA MET A 15 19.18 -19.39 0.76
C MET A 15 17.70 -19.79 0.78
N LEU A 16 17.27 -20.59 1.76
CA LEU A 16 15.87 -20.96 1.94
C LEU A 16 15.00 -19.73 2.19
N PHE A 17 15.48 -18.80 3.01
CA PHE A 17 14.73 -17.58 3.33
C PHE A 17 14.54 -16.67 2.11
N ILE A 18 15.59 -16.47 1.31
CA ILE A 18 15.53 -15.63 0.10
C ILE A 18 14.66 -16.29 -0.99
N THR A 19 14.72 -17.61 -1.12
CA THR A 19 13.99 -18.34 -2.17
C THR A 19 12.54 -18.68 -1.82
N ALA A 20 12.13 -18.54 -0.54
CA ALA A 20 10.78 -18.82 -0.08
C ALA A 20 9.65 -18.19 -0.92
N PRO A 21 9.63 -16.87 -1.19
CA PRO A 21 8.56 -16.25 -2.00
C PRO A 21 8.53 -16.77 -3.45
N LEU A 22 9.69 -17.16 -3.99
CA LEU A 22 9.81 -17.73 -5.33
C LEU A 22 9.23 -19.14 -5.38
N VAL A 23 9.55 -19.99 -4.40
CA VAL A 23 9.02 -21.37 -4.33
C VAL A 23 7.50 -21.36 -4.17
N ILE A 24 6.97 -20.48 -3.31
CA ILE A 24 5.52 -20.34 -3.09
C ILE A 24 4.80 -19.95 -4.39
N ASN A 25 5.33 -18.97 -5.12
CA ASN A 25 4.76 -18.52 -6.40
C ASN A 25 4.78 -19.61 -7.49
N VAL A 26 5.79 -20.48 -7.48
CA VAL A 26 5.90 -21.59 -8.45
C VAL A 26 4.88 -22.70 -8.13
N ILE A 27 4.62 -22.98 -6.85
CA ILE A 27 3.68 -24.02 -6.43
C ILE A 27 2.24 -23.61 -6.75
N ASP A 28 1.88 -22.37 -6.43
CA ASP A 28 0.52 -21.88 -6.63
C ASP A 28 0.51 -20.38 -6.92
N LYS A 29 0.05 -20.04 -8.13
CA LYS A 29 -0.07 -18.66 -8.62
C LYS A 29 -1.22 -17.88 -7.96
N SER A 30 -2.11 -18.56 -7.25
CA SER A 30 -3.23 -17.92 -6.55
C SER A 30 -2.84 -17.37 -5.18
N ILE A 31 -1.67 -17.75 -4.66
CA ILE A 31 -1.18 -17.28 -3.37
C ILE A 31 -0.57 -15.90 -3.53
N ASP A 32 -1.03 -14.95 -2.72
CA ASP A 32 -0.50 -13.59 -2.69
C ASP A 32 0.83 -13.54 -1.92
N ILE A 33 1.91 -13.24 -2.65
CA ILE A 33 3.27 -13.12 -2.12
C ILE A 33 3.50 -11.77 -1.43
N SER A 34 2.60 -10.79 -1.61
CA SER A 34 2.68 -9.47 -0.97
C SER A 34 2.75 -9.57 0.55
N ILE A 35 2.06 -10.57 1.12
CA ILE A 35 2.04 -10.87 2.55
C ILE A 35 3.43 -11.23 3.08
N PHE A 36 4.24 -11.96 2.30
CA PHE A 36 5.59 -12.33 2.71
C PHE A 36 6.50 -11.11 2.80
N TYR A 37 6.30 -10.12 1.91
CA TYR A 37 7.06 -8.87 1.92
C TYR A 37 6.56 -7.89 2.99
N SER A 38 5.26 -7.84 3.26
CA SER A 38 4.68 -6.92 4.25
C SER A 38 5.02 -7.28 5.69
N ILE A 39 5.34 -8.55 6.00
CA ILE A 39 5.76 -8.98 7.34
C ILE A 39 7.03 -8.26 7.82
N ASN A 40 7.90 -7.87 6.90
CA ASN A 40 9.17 -7.20 7.21
C ASN A 40 9.12 -5.67 6.96
N GLU A 41 7.96 -5.15 6.57
CA GLU A 41 7.72 -3.74 6.36
C GLU A 41 7.44 -3.08 7.73
N GLU A 42 8.44 -2.39 8.26
CA GLU A 42 8.41 -1.82 9.62
C GLU A 42 7.53 -0.54 9.72
N GLU A 43 6.90 -0.09 8.63
CA GLU A 43 6.29 1.24 8.55
C GLU A 43 4.82 1.35 9.01
N ASN A 44 4.09 0.27 9.36
CA ASN A 44 2.64 0.45 9.55
C ASN A 44 1.95 -0.40 10.62
N SER A 45 2.43 -0.33 11.87
CA SER A 45 1.64 -0.78 13.03
C SER A 45 1.29 0.32 14.03
N GLN A 46 1.85 1.53 13.90
CA GLN A 46 1.53 2.62 14.81
C GLN A 46 0.23 3.37 14.46
N ASN A 47 -0.29 3.25 13.23
CA ASN A 47 -1.44 4.05 12.79
C ASN A 47 -2.72 3.25 12.46
N GLU A 48 -2.64 1.93 12.21
CA GLU A 48 -3.82 1.17 11.73
C GLU A 48 -4.76 0.67 12.82
N VAL A 49 -4.31 0.57 14.08
CA VAL A 49 -5.20 0.22 15.21
C VAL A 49 -6.33 1.25 15.36
N SER A 50 -6.12 2.49 14.90
CA SER A 50 -7.12 3.56 14.95
C SER A 50 -8.25 3.41 13.91
N LYS A 51 -8.04 2.63 12.84
CA LYS A 51 -8.99 2.56 11.71
C LYS A 51 -10.09 1.50 11.87
N LYS A 52 -10.04 0.71 12.94
CA LYS A 52 -11.05 -0.33 13.25
C LYS A 52 -12.24 0.20 14.06
N LEU A 53 -12.31 1.51 14.32
CA LEU A 53 -13.38 2.20 15.05
C LEU A 53 -14.47 2.81 14.16
N ASP A 54 -14.56 2.42 12.89
CA ASP A 54 -15.70 2.79 12.03
C ASP A 54 -16.93 1.88 12.31
N VAL A 55 -17.26 1.70 13.59
CA VAL A 55 -18.50 1.05 14.03
C VAL A 55 -19.30 2.07 14.83
N ASN A 56 -20.37 2.57 14.19
CA ASN A 56 -21.49 3.34 14.77
C ASN A 56 -21.20 4.76 15.30
N LEU A 57 -20.91 5.71 14.41
CA LEU A 57 -21.12 7.14 14.66
C LEU A 57 -22.20 7.76 13.76
N PHE A 58 -23.29 7.04 13.50
CA PHE A 58 -24.56 7.69 13.14
C PHE A 58 -25.22 8.24 14.42
N THR A 59 -24.57 9.18 15.08
CA THR A 59 -25.25 10.09 16.00
C THR A 59 -25.45 11.38 15.24
N ASN A 60 -26.71 11.68 14.90
CA ASN A 60 -27.14 12.86 14.15
C ASN A 60 -26.85 14.14 14.96
N ASN A 61 -25.58 14.54 15.03
CA ASN A 61 -25.17 15.81 15.60
C ASN A 61 -24.93 16.79 14.45
N PRO A 62 -25.82 17.78 14.25
CA PRO A 62 -25.71 18.72 13.12
C PRO A 62 -24.41 19.54 13.16
N ASN A 63 -23.77 19.65 14.33
CA ASN A 63 -22.49 20.34 14.47
C ASN A 63 -21.31 19.51 13.95
N LEU A 64 -21.42 18.17 13.94
CA LEU A 64 -20.39 17.27 13.42
C LEU A 64 -20.37 17.31 11.89
N ASP A 65 -21.54 17.40 11.26
CA ASP A 65 -21.66 17.48 9.80
C ASP A 65 -21.06 18.78 9.23
N VAL A 66 -21.29 19.93 9.89
CA VAL A 66 -20.71 21.22 9.47
C VAL A 66 -19.17 21.21 9.60
N LEU A 67 -18.63 20.60 10.66
CA LEU A 67 -17.18 20.45 10.83
C LEU A 67 -16.60 19.52 9.75
N LEU A 68 -17.27 18.41 9.44
CA LEU A 68 -16.85 17.47 8.39
C LEU A 68 -16.91 18.12 6.99
N GLU A 69 -17.90 18.96 6.74
CA GLU A 69 -18.03 19.68 5.47
C GLU A 69 -16.96 20.77 5.31
N SER A 70 -16.65 21.50 6.37
CA SER A 70 -15.58 22.51 6.36
C SER A 70 -14.19 21.89 6.10
N THR A 71 -13.91 20.73 6.70
CA THR A 71 -12.66 19.99 6.47
C THR A 71 -12.59 19.36 5.08
N LYS A 72 -13.70 18.87 4.53
CA LYS A 72 -13.77 18.42 3.11
C LYS A 72 -13.52 19.57 2.13
N ARG A 73 -14.12 20.74 2.36
CA ARG A 73 -13.94 21.93 1.50
C ARG A 73 -12.48 22.39 1.45
N ASN A 74 -11.80 22.36 2.59
CA ASN A 74 -10.39 22.77 2.67
C ASN A 74 -9.46 21.79 1.91
N ARG A 75 -9.73 20.47 2.00
CA ARG A 75 -9.01 19.47 1.20
C ARG A 75 -9.24 19.62 -0.30
N TYR A 76 -10.48 19.86 -0.73
CA TYR A 76 -10.79 20.10 -2.15
C TYR A 76 -10.02 21.28 -2.73
N ASN A 77 -9.93 22.38 -1.98
CA ASN A 77 -9.14 23.56 -2.40
C ASN A 77 -7.65 23.23 -2.48
N TYR A 78 -7.09 22.47 -1.53
CA TYR A 78 -5.69 22.04 -1.59
C TYR A 78 -5.38 21.24 -2.86
N TYR A 79 -6.24 20.30 -3.25
CA TYR A 79 -6.04 19.54 -4.49
C TYR A 79 -6.20 20.42 -5.74
N ARG A 80 -7.14 21.36 -5.76
CA ARG A 80 -7.34 22.26 -6.91
C ARG A 80 -6.16 23.21 -7.14
N GLU A 81 -5.57 23.74 -6.07
CA GLU A 81 -4.44 24.68 -6.17
C GLU A 81 -3.10 23.97 -6.45
N ASN A 82 -2.88 22.76 -5.94
CA ASN A 82 -1.63 22.02 -6.15
C ASN A 82 -1.62 21.15 -7.41
N TYR A 83 -2.79 20.69 -7.87
CA TYR A 83 -2.91 19.90 -9.09
C TYR A 83 -3.65 20.73 -10.15
N LYS A 84 -2.93 21.69 -10.76
CA LYS A 84 -3.36 22.17 -12.09
C LYS A 84 -3.43 20.95 -13.01
N THR A 85 -4.55 20.80 -13.71
CA THR A 85 -4.78 19.69 -14.62
C THR A 85 -3.66 19.62 -15.65
N LEU A 86 -2.84 18.57 -15.60
CA LEU A 86 -1.86 18.21 -16.67
C LEU A 86 -2.55 17.93 -18.03
N ALA A 87 -3.89 18.00 -18.08
CA ALA A 87 -4.73 17.73 -19.23
C ALA A 87 -4.56 18.71 -20.41
N LEU A 88 -3.68 19.71 -20.32
CA LEU A 88 -3.40 20.65 -21.41
C LEU A 88 -2.16 20.29 -22.25
N ASP A 89 -1.33 19.33 -21.82
CA ASP A 89 -0.07 19.02 -22.52
C ASP A 89 -0.14 17.82 -23.48
N ASN A 90 -1.31 17.18 -23.61
CA ASN A 90 -1.51 16.12 -24.59
C ASN A 90 -1.94 16.70 -25.95
N PHE A 91 -0.98 17.25 -26.69
CA PHE A 91 -1.13 17.55 -28.12
C PHE A 91 -0.93 16.28 -28.96
N TYR A 92 -1.73 15.24 -28.71
CA TYR A 92 -1.79 14.14 -29.68
C TYR A 92 -2.69 14.56 -30.83
N PRO A 93 -2.21 14.55 -32.08
CA PRO A 93 -3.08 14.81 -33.22
C PRO A 93 -4.20 13.75 -33.27
N PRO A 94 -5.38 14.10 -33.77
CA PRO A 94 -6.46 13.14 -33.95
C PRO A 94 -6.00 11.97 -34.83
N PRO A 95 -6.45 10.73 -34.55
CA PRO A 95 -6.07 9.57 -35.34
C PRO A 95 -6.53 9.72 -36.80
N GLU A 96 -5.69 9.27 -37.73
CA GLU A 96 -6.05 9.22 -39.14
C GLU A 96 -7.20 8.24 -39.34
N LEU A 97 -8.25 8.69 -40.05
CA LEU A 97 -9.36 7.84 -40.45
C LEU A 97 -8.86 6.90 -41.55
N ILE A 98 -8.82 5.60 -41.27
CA ILE A 98 -8.63 4.54 -42.27
C ILE A 98 -9.93 4.33 -43.03
#